data_AF-A0A645C3K5-F1
#
_entry.id   AF-A0A645C3K5-F1
#
_cell.length_a   1.000
_cell.length_b   1.000
_cell.length_c   1.000
_cell.angle_alpha   90.00
_cell.angle_beta   90.00
_cell.angle_gamma   90.00
#
_symmetry.space_group_name_H-M   'P 1'
#
loop_
_entity.id
_entity.type
_entity.pdbx_description
1 polymer ?
#
loop_
_entity_poly.entity_id
_entity_poly.type
_entity_poly.pdbx_seq_one_letter_code
_entity_poly.pdbx_strand_id
1 'polypeptide(L)'
;MKEACQPVIEGMDHLNSSEDIPQHLMKNSAYYEPGDFDPNEYFTVMDHLHMKTGETLDYLYYYSDMGGHPMVYNRSINSTPFRSINELYDSLSATEEDEPYNEALYPPTIYMHAVEVDQSPESYFQYITLATLGEQFYLYWHANYNDNTILCDQSDLNLISQDLADFLDLSLPEETLQKAAQIDFTPTVTINDNDVVVRWVEFTKWGGFLEKKVTLSKDNPIKILAGEVTTLVEYDCGVAF
;
A
#
# COMPACT_ATOMS: atom_id res chain seq x y z
N MET A 1 14.90 4.44 -10.84
CA MET A 1 14.17 4.49 -9.55
C MET A 1 14.95 5.09 -8.39
N LYS A 2 16.28 4.98 -8.29
CA LYS A 2 17.05 5.48 -7.14
C LYS A 2 16.69 6.89 -6.65
N GLU A 3 16.47 7.84 -7.57
CA GLU A 3 16.12 9.23 -7.22
C GLU A 3 14.61 9.49 -7.15
N ALA A 4 13.78 8.57 -7.65
CA ALA A 4 12.32 8.71 -7.71
C ALA A 4 11.60 7.97 -6.56
N CYS A 5 12.25 6.98 -5.93
CA CYS A 5 11.65 6.19 -4.87
C CYS A 5 11.44 7.02 -3.59
N GLN A 6 12.51 7.63 -3.07
CA GLN A 6 12.50 8.30 -1.77
C GLN A 6 11.40 9.37 -1.64
N PRO A 7 11.24 10.29 -2.61
CA PRO A 7 10.22 11.34 -2.47
C PRO A 7 8.78 10.79 -2.43
N VAL A 8 8.52 9.70 -3.16
CA VAL A 8 7.19 9.06 -3.17
C VAL A 8 6.94 8.35 -1.84
N ILE A 9 7.92 7.60 -1.32
CA ILE A 9 7.77 6.87 -0.05
C ILE A 9 7.64 7.84 1.13
N GLU A 10 8.48 8.87 1.22
CA GLU A 10 8.38 9.91 2.26
C GLU A 10 7.06 10.68 2.17
N GLY A 11 6.59 10.97 0.95
CA GLY A 11 5.29 11.60 0.72
C GLY A 11 4.12 10.73 1.20
N MET A 12 4.17 9.43 0.93
CA MET A 12 3.16 8.47 1.38
C MET A 12 3.17 8.30 2.90
N ASP A 13 4.34 8.20 3.50
CA ASP A 13 4.50 8.12 4.96
C ASP A 13 3.90 9.36 5.62
N HIS A 14 4.21 10.56 5.11
CA HIS A 14 3.65 11.80 5.63
C HIS A 14 2.11 11.84 5.57
N LEU A 15 1.51 11.36 4.47
CA LEU A 15 0.06 11.31 4.31
C LEU A 15 -0.57 10.27 5.27
N ASN A 16 0.02 9.07 5.36
CA ASN A 16 -0.51 7.96 6.16
C ASN A 16 -0.36 8.15 7.67
N SER A 17 0.69 8.85 8.10
CA SER A 17 0.99 9.10 9.52
C SER A 17 0.44 10.43 10.03
N SER A 18 -0.35 11.13 9.23
CA SER A 18 -0.69 12.54 9.49
C SER A 18 -1.53 12.76 10.75
N GLU A 19 -2.37 11.81 11.19
CA GLU A 19 -3.24 11.99 12.37
C GLU A 19 -3.58 10.69 13.14
N ASP A 20 -3.90 10.84 14.43
CA ASP A 20 -4.55 9.80 15.23
C ASP A 20 -5.89 9.39 14.59
N ILE A 21 -6.28 8.13 14.75
CA ILE A 21 -7.57 7.64 14.22
C ILE A 21 -8.73 8.46 14.81
N PRO A 22 -9.52 9.14 13.97
CA PRO A 22 -10.66 9.93 14.45
C PRO A 22 -11.67 9.08 15.23
N GLN A 23 -12.11 9.56 16.39
CA GLN A 23 -12.97 8.77 17.29
C GLN A 23 -14.33 8.39 16.68
N HIS A 24 -14.84 9.12 15.69
CA HIS A 24 -16.07 8.74 15.00
C HIS A 24 -15.88 7.53 14.09
N LEU A 25 -14.67 7.29 13.58
CA LEU A 25 -14.32 6.10 12.78
C LEU A 25 -14.32 4.82 13.64
N MET A 26 -14.05 4.93 14.95
CA MET A 26 -14.11 3.81 15.91
C MET A 26 -15.54 3.41 16.34
N LYS A 27 -16.53 3.60 15.46
CA LYS A 27 -17.93 3.26 15.70
C LYS A 27 -18.44 2.35 14.57
N ASN A 28 -19.39 1.49 14.89
CA ASN A 28 -20.06 0.69 13.88
C ASN A 28 -20.74 1.60 12.84
N SER A 29 -20.47 1.34 11.56
CA SER A 29 -20.99 2.13 10.43
C SER A 29 -20.59 3.61 10.49
N ALA A 30 -19.31 3.88 10.80
CA ALA A 30 -18.76 5.21 10.73
C ALA A 30 -18.84 5.77 9.30
N TYR A 31 -18.98 7.10 9.22
CA TYR A 31 -19.00 7.84 7.97
C TYR A 31 -17.84 8.82 7.95
N TYR A 32 -17.33 9.08 6.75
CA TYR A 32 -16.42 10.18 6.50
C TYR A 32 -17.03 11.51 6.97
N GLU A 33 -16.26 12.29 7.72
CA GLU A 33 -16.57 13.64 8.15
C GLU A 33 -15.56 14.65 7.57
N PRO A 34 -15.94 15.92 7.33
CA PRO A 34 -14.98 16.93 6.90
C PRO A 34 -13.81 17.07 7.89
N GLY A 35 -12.58 16.89 7.39
CA GLY A 35 -11.36 16.87 8.20
C GLY A 35 -10.73 15.48 8.33
N ASP A 36 -11.46 14.43 7.96
CA ASP A 36 -10.86 13.11 7.74
C ASP A 36 -9.89 13.11 6.55
N PHE A 37 -9.00 12.12 6.52
CA PHE A 37 -8.03 11.94 5.44
C PHE A 37 -8.71 11.77 4.08
N ASP A 38 -8.24 12.47 3.05
CA ASP A 38 -8.74 12.32 1.69
C ASP A 38 -7.77 11.44 0.86
N PRO A 39 -8.17 10.21 0.45
CA PRO A 39 -7.29 9.34 -0.34
C PRO A 39 -6.93 9.92 -1.72
N ASN A 40 -7.62 10.97 -2.20
CA ASN A 40 -7.21 11.66 -3.42
C ASN A 40 -5.94 12.51 -3.21
N GLU A 41 -5.52 12.77 -1.96
CA GLU A 41 -4.25 13.45 -1.66
C GLU A 41 -3.02 12.64 -2.10
N TYR A 42 -3.13 11.32 -2.25
CA TYR A 42 -2.03 10.49 -2.79
C TYR A 42 -1.54 10.97 -4.17
N PHE A 43 -2.43 11.50 -5.01
CA PHE A 43 -2.06 12.02 -6.33
C PHE A 43 -1.26 13.33 -6.28
N THR A 44 -1.09 13.94 -5.10
CA THR A 44 -0.19 15.08 -4.91
C THR A 44 1.28 14.66 -4.78
N VAL A 45 1.55 13.41 -4.38
CA VAL A 45 2.89 12.81 -4.26
C VAL A 45 3.16 11.78 -5.36
N MET A 46 2.10 11.23 -5.97
CA MET A 46 2.16 10.31 -7.11
C MET A 46 1.75 11.01 -8.41
N ASP A 47 2.58 11.95 -8.86
CA ASP A 47 2.33 12.84 -9.99
C ASP A 47 2.28 12.16 -11.37
N HIS A 48 2.66 10.88 -11.47
CA HIS A 48 2.54 10.07 -12.68
C HIS A 48 1.30 9.15 -12.68
N LEU A 49 0.49 9.21 -11.61
CA LEU A 49 -0.80 8.54 -11.52
C LEU A 49 -1.94 9.54 -11.64
N HIS A 50 -3.07 9.06 -12.17
CA HIS A 50 -4.32 9.80 -12.12
C HIS A 50 -5.50 8.84 -12.05
N MET A 51 -6.62 9.33 -11.55
CA MET A 51 -7.88 8.61 -11.66
C MET A 51 -8.39 8.63 -13.10
N LYS A 52 -8.96 7.50 -13.52
CA LYS A 52 -9.77 7.42 -14.73
C LYS A 52 -10.78 8.55 -14.78
N THR A 53 -10.93 9.16 -15.95
CA THR A 53 -11.80 10.34 -16.14
C THR A 53 -13.22 10.07 -15.62
N GLY A 54 -13.67 10.90 -14.67
CA GLY A 54 -15.01 10.82 -14.08
C GLY A 54 -15.10 9.96 -12.82
N GLU A 55 -13.97 9.45 -12.32
CA GLU A 55 -13.87 8.69 -11.08
C GLU A 55 -13.03 9.43 -10.02
N THR A 56 -13.20 9.02 -8.76
CA THR A 56 -12.51 9.56 -7.58
C THR A 56 -12.37 8.47 -6.53
N LEU A 57 -11.37 8.60 -5.66
CA LEU A 57 -11.22 7.73 -4.50
C LEU A 57 -12.08 8.22 -3.34
N ASP A 58 -12.52 7.27 -2.54
CA ASP A 58 -13.26 7.47 -1.29
C ASP A 58 -12.96 6.25 -0.40
N TYR A 59 -13.37 6.26 0.86
CA TYR A 59 -13.10 5.11 1.74
C TYR A 59 -14.19 4.87 2.76
N LEU A 60 -14.29 3.61 3.19
CA LEU A 60 -15.04 3.21 4.37
C LEU A 60 -14.05 2.77 5.43
N TYR A 61 -14.36 3.00 6.70
CA TYR A 61 -13.52 2.49 7.78
C TYR A 61 -14.14 1.23 8.39
N TYR A 62 -13.42 0.13 8.30
CA TYR A 62 -13.77 -1.10 9.01
C TYR A 62 -13.26 -1.01 10.45
N TYR A 63 -14.15 -1.20 11.41
CA TYR A 63 -13.79 -1.25 12.84
C TYR A 63 -14.46 -2.45 13.50
N SER A 64 -13.66 -3.22 14.24
CA SER A 64 -14.10 -4.41 14.97
C SER A 64 -13.28 -4.63 16.23
N ASP A 65 -13.71 -5.59 17.05
CA ASP A 65 -12.93 -6.08 18.19
C ASP A 65 -11.64 -6.82 17.77
N MET A 66 -11.37 -7.00 16.48
CA MET A 66 -10.15 -7.61 15.96
C MET A 66 -9.27 -6.59 15.21
N GLY A 67 -9.52 -5.29 15.36
CA GLY A 67 -8.76 -4.23 14.69
C GLY A 67 -9.62 -3.41 13.72
N GLY A 68 -8.97 -2.47 13.05
CA GLY A 68 -9.64 -1.57 12.10
C GLY A 68 -8.69 -1.02 11.04
N HIS A 69 -9.22 -0.83 9.83
CA HIS A 69 -8.46 -0.37 8.67
C HIS A 69 -9.39 0.35 7.68
N PRO A 70 -8.86 1.26 6.87
CA PRO A 70 -9.58 1.83 5.76
C PRO A 70 -9.76 0.78 4.66
N MET A 71 -10.88 0.88 3.95
CA MET A 71 -11.15 0.17 2.71
C MET A 71 -11.35 1.24 1.64
N VAL A 72 -10.35 1.44 0.80
CA VAL A 72 -10.38 2.46 -0.25
C VAL A 72 -11.12 1.88 -1.45
N TYR A 73 -11.98 2.69 -2.07
CA TYR A 73 -12.73 2.31 -3.25
C TYR A 73 -12.79 3.47 -4.24
N ASN A 74 -12.97 3.16 -5.52
CA ASN A 74 -13.30 4.15 -6.54
C ASN A 74 -14.82 4.29 -6.68
N ARG A 75 -15.28 5.50 -7.02
CA ARG A 75 -16.66 5.75 -7.44
C ARG A 75 -16.70 6.84 -8.51
N SER A 76 -17.81 6.96 -9.22
CA SER A 76 -18.01 8.13 -10.08
C SER A 76 -18.12 9.41 -9.24
N ILE A 77 -17.55 10.51 -9.74
CA ILE A 77 -17.62 11.83 -9.11
C ILE A 77 -19.05 12.33 -8.89
N ASN A 78 -20.02 11.84 -9.69
CA ASN A 78 -21.43 12.22 -9.59
C ASN A 78 -22.25 11.27 -8.70
N SER A 79 -21.66 10.18 -8.22
CA SER A 79 -22.32 9.22 -7.35
C SER A 79 -22.20 9.65 -5.88
N THR A 80 -23.21 9.33 -5.08
CA THR A 80 -23.09 9.42 -3.63
C THR A 80 -22.08 8.39 -3.12
N PRO A 81 -21.22 8.73 -2.13
CA PRO A 81 -20.38 7.75 -1.43
C PRO A 81 -21.20 6.58 -0.88
N PHE A 82 -20.58 5.40 -0.84
CA PHE A 82 -21.17 4.25 -0.16
C PHE A 82 -21.28 4.53 1.34
N ARG A 83 -22.30 3.97 1.96
CA ARG A 83 -22.61 4.20 3.39
C ARG A 83 -22.18 3.06 4.29
N SER A 84 -21.84 1.91 3.71
CA SER A 84 -21.45 0.73 4.47
C SER A 84 -20.67 -0.24 3.58
N ILE A 85 -19.89 -1.09 4.23
CA ILE A 85 -19.11 -2.14 3.57
C ILE A 85 -20.02 -3.13 2.83
N ASN A 86 -21.23 -3.39 3.36
CA ASN A 86 -22.21 -4.23 2.67
C ASN A 86 -22.68 -3.61 1.35
N GLU A 87 -22.92 -2.29 1.32
CA GLU A 87 -23.31 -1.59 0.10
C GLU A 87 -22.19 -1.64 -0.95
N LEU A 88 -20.94 -1.49 -0.51
CA LEU A 88 -19.77 -1.65 -1.36
C LEU A 88 -19.71 -3.09 -1.93
N TYR A 89 -19.80 -4.13 -1.11
CA TYR A 89 -19.76 -5.52 -1.58
C TYR A 89 -20.93 -5.90 -2.48
N ASP A 90 -22.13 -5.39 -2.21
CA ASP A 90 -23.30 -5.58 -3.07
C ASP A 90 -23.06 -4.95 -4.47
N SER A 91 -22.29 -3.85 -4.53
CA SER A 91 -21.91 -3.23 -5.81
C SER A 91 -20.84 -4.03 -6.58
N LEU A 92 -19.90 -4.68 -5.87
CA LEU A 92 -18.80 -5.45 -6.45
C LEU A 92 -19.27 -6.83 -6.96
N SER A 93 -20.11 -7.52 -6.19
CA SER A 93 -20.66 -8.85 -6.53
C SER A 93 -21.51 -8.86 -7.82
N ALA A 94 -21.93 -7.70 -8.31
CA ALA A 94 -22.60 -7.55 -9.60
C ALA A 94 -21.63 -7.55 -10.81
N THR A 95 -20.32 -7.53 -10.57
CA THR A 95 -19.29 -7.26 -11.60
C THR A 95 -18.20 -8.34 -11.73
N GLU A 96 -18.30 -9.47 -11.02
CA GLU A 96 -17.24 -10.50 -10.93
C GLU A 96 -16.76 -11.02 -12.30
N GLU A 97 -15.60 -10.55 -12.75
CA GLU A 97 -14.57 -11.41 -13.32
C GLU A 97 -13.60 -11.76 -12.18
N ASP A 98 -13.34 -13.06 -11.95
CA ASP A 98 -12.40 -13.53 -10.94
C ASP A 98 -10.99 -12.94 -11.20
N GLU A 99 -10.61 -11.89 -10.46
CA GLU A 99 -9.21 -11.42 -10.42
C GLU A 99 -8.36 -12.53 -9.75
N PRO A 100 -7.31 -13.03 -10.43
CA PRO A 100 -6.49 -14.10 -9.86
C PRO A 100 -5.75 -13.58 -8.62
N TYR A 101 -5.81 -14.35 -7.54
CA TYR A 101 -5.07 -14.08 -6.30
C TYR A 101 -3.59 -13.80 -6.60
N ASN A 102 -3.07 -12.68 -6.07
CA ASN A 102 -1.67 -12.29 -6.18
C ASN A 102 -1.08 -12.04 -4.79
N GLU A 103 -0.15 -12.91 -4.37
CA GLU A 103 0.48 -12.83 -3.05
C GLU A 103 1.34 -11.56 -2.86
N ALA A 104 1.94 -11.03 -3.93
CA ALA A 104 2.80 -9.85 -3.84
C ALA A 104 1.98 -8.56 -3.58
N LEU A 105 0.71 -8.52 -3.96
CA LEU A 105 -0.18 -7.37 -3.78
C LEU A 105 -1.38 -7.72 -2.90
N TYR A 106 -1.16 -8.54 -1.87
CA TYR A 106 -2.18 -8.88 -0.89
C TYR A 106 -2.18 -7.89 0.28
N PRO A 107 -3.35 -7.42 0.76
CA PRO A 107 -4.70 -7.72 0.25
C PRO A 107 -5.01 -7.03 -1.08
N PRO A 108 -5.87 -7.63 -1.94
CA PRO A 108 -6.23 -7.03 -3.23
C PRO A 108 -6.98 -5.70 -3.02
N THR A 109 -6.50 -4.65 -3.67
CA THR A 109 -7.06 -3.29 -3.63
C THR A 109 -8.11 -3.09 -4.71
N ILE A 110 -9.38 -2.98 -4.30
CA ILE A 110 -10.54 -2.95 -5.21
C ILE A 110 -10.58 -1.74 -6.16
N TYR A 111 -9.90 -0.64 -5.82
CA TYR A 111 -9.93 0.61 -6.59
C TYR A 111 -8.88 0.70 -7.70
N MET A 112 -7.90 -0.21 -7.72
CA MET A 112 -6.72 -0.04 -8.60
C MET A 112 -7.01 -0.18 -10.10
N HIS A 113 -8.15 -0.75 -10.48
CA HIS A 113 -8.62 -0.79 -11.87
C HIS A 113 -9.01 0.61 -12.41
N ALA A 114 -9.21 1.58 -11.52
CA ALA A 114 -9.56 2.96 -11.83
C ALA A 114 -8.36 3.92 -11.83
N VAL A 115 -7.18 3.42 -11.45
CA VAL A 115 -5.94 4.20 -11.45
C VAL A 115 -5.25 4.01 -12.79
N GLU A 116 -4.94 5.11 -13.47
CA GLU A 116 -4.31 5.14 -14.78
C GLU A 116 -2.84 5.56 -14.65
N VAL A 117 -1.97 4.81 -15.33
CA VAL A 117 -0.54 5.13 -15.47
C VAL A 117 -0.28 5.91 -16.75
N ASP A 118 0.74 6.77 -16.75
CA ASP A 118 1.23 7.47 -17.95
C ASP A 118 2.24 6.65 -18.79
N GLN A 119 2.48 5.40 -18.40
CA GLN A 119 3.41 4.43 -19.01
C GLN A 119 4.90 4.77 -18.88
N SER A 120 5.27 5.76 -18.08
CA SER A 120 6.65 5.95 -17.60
C SER A 120 7.07 4.85 -16.62
N PRO A 121 8.37 4.54 -16.47
CA PRO A 121 8.84 3.68 -15.38
C PRO A 121 8.34 4.13 -14.00
N GLU A 122 8.29 5.44 -13.77
CA GLU A 122 7.85 6.06 -12.54
C GLU A 122 6.37 5.80 -12.23
N SER A 123 5.46 5.85 -13.22
CA SER A 123 4.04 5.53 -12.98
C SER A 123 3.82 4.07 -12.59
N TYR A 124 4.54 3.11 -13.17
CA TYR A 124 4.42 1.71 -12.75
C TYR A 124 4.93 1.48 -11.32
N PHE A 125 5.98 2.21 -10.91
CA PHE A 125 6.43 2.17 -9.52
C PHE A 125 5.40 2.82 -8.58
N GLN A 126 4.93 4.03 -8.89
CA GLN A 126 3.90 4.69 -8.09
C GLN A 126 2.63 3.83 -8.00
N TYR A 127 2.25 3.13 -9.08
CA TYR A 127 1.12 2.20 -9.08
C TYR A 127 1.29 1.08 -8.04
N ILE A 128 2.46 0.41 -7.99
CA ILE A 128 2.67 -0.63 -6.95
C ILE A 128 2.79 -0.03 -5.54
N THR A 129 3.28 1.20 -5.42
CA THR A 129 3.37 1.90 -4.14
C THR A 129 1.96 2.19 -3.61
N LEU A 130 1.06 2.67 -4.46
CA LEU A 130 -0.33 2.91 -4.09
C LEU A 130 -1.04 1.61 -3.71
N ALA A 131 -0.85 0.55 -4.51
CA ALA A 131 -1.43 -0.76 -4.21
C ALA A 131 -0.93 -1.35 -2.89
N THR A 132 0.29 -1.01 -2.47
CA THR A 132 0.89 -1.54 -1.23
C THR A 132 0.55 -0.68 -0.01
N LEU A 133 0.67 0.64 -0.14
CA LEU A 133 0.62 1.58 1.00
C LEU A 133 -0.69 2.39 1.08
N GLY A 134 -1.53 2.34 0.04
CA GLY A 134 -2.71 3.21 -0.08
C GLY A 134 -3.82 2.95 0.94
N GLU A 135 -3.79 1.81 1.63
CA GLU A 135 -4.73 1.44 2.71
C GLU A 135 -4.06 1.36 4.09
N GLN A 136 -2.88 1.96 4.26
CA GLN A 136 -2.13 1.93 5.53
C GLN A 136 -2.35 3.15 6.44
N PHE A 137 -3.23 4.09 6.08
CA PHE A 137 -3.65 5.15 6.99
C PHE A 137 -4.63 4.62 8.05
N TYR A 138 -4.64 5.19 9.25
CA TYR A 138 -5.57 4.81 10.33
C TYR A 138 -5.59 3.31 10.69
N LEU A 139 -4.48 2.59 10.59
CA LEU A 139 -4.42 1.19 11.03
C LEU A 139 -4.59 1.06 12.55
N TYR A 140 -5.49 0.16 12.98
CA TYR A 140 -5.77 -0.10 14.40
C TYR A 140 -5.53 -1.56 14.80
N TRP A 141 -4.78 -1.73 15.89
CA TRP A 141 -4.50 -3.01 16.55
C TRP A 141 -3.98 -4.08 15.57
N HIS A 142 -4.67 -5.20 15.37
CA HIS A 142 -4.19 -6.27 14.47
C HIS A 142 -4.10 -5.82 13.00
N ALA A 143 -4.75 -4.73 12.60
CA ALA A 143 -4.57 -4.21 11.24
C ALA A 143 -3.13 -3.70 11.00
N ASN A 144 -2.35 -3.42 12.05
CA ASN A 144 -0.93 -3.11 11.94
C ASN A 144 -0.09 -4.27 11.38
N TYR A 145 -0.65 -5.49 11.24
CA TYR A 145 -0.01 -6.54 10.44
C TYR A 145 0.22 -6.13 8.98
N ASN A 146 -0.54 -5.16 8.48
CA ASN A 146 -0.41 -4.61 7.13
C ASN A 146 0.49 -3.36 7.07
N ASP A 147 1.12 -2.96 8.18
CA ASP A 147 2.05 -1.82 8.20
C ASP A 147 3.38 -2.24 7.57
N ASN A 148 3.50 -2.01 6.26
CA ASN A 148 4.68 -2.32 5.47
C ASN A 148 5.40 -1.03 5.07
N THR A 149 6.73 -1.12 4.93
CA THR A 149 7.56 -0.02 4.44
C THR A 149 8.30 -0.46 3.19
N ILE A 150 8.08 0.22 2.06
CA ILE A 150 8.91 0.02 0.86
C ILE A 150 10.26 0.68 1.07
N LEU A 151 11.34 -0.04 0.77
CA LEU A 151 12.71 0.43 0.93
C LEU A 151 13.26 0.89 -0.42
N CYS A 152 13.93 2.03 -0.42
CA CYS A 152 14.51 2.71 -1.56
C CYS A 152 16.03 2.56 -1.62
N ASP A 153 16.70 2.70 -0.48
CA ASP A 153 18.15 2.52 -0.36
C ASP A 153 18.61 2.14 1.05
N GLN A 154 19.93 1.97 1.22
CA GLN A 154 20.53 1.51 2.48
C GLN A 154 20.29 2.45 3.67
N SER A 155 19.97 3.72 3.44
CA SER A 155 19.66 4.67 4.52
C SER A 155 18.34 4.34 5.22
N ASP A 156 17.41 3.63 4.57
CA ASP A 156 16.12 3.24 5.14
C ASP A 156 16.26 2.24 6.29
N LEU A 157 17.40 1.54 6.43
CA LEU A 157 17.67 0.71 7.61
C LEU A 157 17.64 1.52 8.91
N ASN A 158 18.03 2.80 8.85
CA ASN A 158 17.95 3.68 10.01
C ASN A 158 16.51 4.04 10.34
N LEU A 159 15.67 4.25 9.32
CA LEU A 159 14.24 4.53 9.48
C LEU A 159 13.53 3.33 10.11
N ILE A 160 13.77 2.12 9.60
CA ILE A 160 13.25 0.88 10.20
C ILE A 160 13.68 0.75 11.67
N SER A 161 14.96 1.01 11.95
CA SER A 161 15.48 0.88 13.32
C SER A 161 14.84 1.89 14.27
N GLN A 162 14.54 3.10 13.80
CA GLN A 162 13.84 4.12 14.56
C GLN A 162 12.38 3.76 14.77
N ASP A 163 11.66 3.38 13.71
CA ASP A 163 10.26 2.97 13.74
C ASP A 163 10.01 1.79 14.69
N LEU A 164 10.88 0.77 14.69
CA LEU A 164 10.80 -0.34 15.64
C LEU A 164 10.97 0.12 17.10
N ALA A 165 11.88 1.05 17.35
CA ALA A 165 12.12 1.60 18.68
C ALA A 165 10.91 2.42 19.15
N ASP A 166 10.31 3.22 18.26
CA ASP A 166 9.14 4.04 18.57
C ASP A 166 7.85 3.20 18.75
N PHE A 167 7.72 2.08 18.03
CA PHE A 167 6.54 1.21 18.10
C PHE A 167 6.41 0.47 19.44
N LEU A 168 7.44 -0.29 19.84
CA LEU A 168 7.41 -1.14 21.05
C LEU A 168 8.80 -1.30 21.71
N ASP A 169 9.70 -0.33 21.57
CA ASP A 169 11.12 -0.42 22.02
C ASP A 169 11.81 -1.67 21.45
N LEU A 170 11.46 -2.02 20.20
CA LEU A 170 12.01 -3.17 19.49
C LEU A 170 13.30 -2.78 18.78
N SER A 171 14.09 -3.79 18.43
CA SER A 171 15.30 -3.60 17.62
C SER A 171 15.50 -4.78 16.68
N LEU A 172 16.17 -4.52 15.55
CA LEU A 172 16.66 -5.57 14.68
C LEU A 172 17.87 -6.25 15.34
N PRO A 173 17.89 -7.60 15.43
CA PRO A 173 19.09 -8.32 15.85
C PRO A 173 20.30 -7.97 14.99
N GLU A 174 21.50 -8.00 15.56
CA GLU A 174 22.74 -7.67 14.84
C GLU A 174 22.92 -8.54 13.57
N GLU A 175 22.59 -9.82 13.64
CA GLU A 175 22.64 -10.73 12.49
C GLU A 175 21.66 -10.31 11.39
N THR A 176 20.46 -9.88 11.75
CA THR A 176 19.45 -9.36 10.82
C THR A 176 19.94 -8.10 10.12
N LEU A 177 20.51 -7.16 10.88
CA LEU A 177 21.12 -5.94 10.32
C LEU A 177 22.28 -6.26 9.36
N GLN A 178 23.16 -7.19 9.73
CA GLN A 178 24.29 -7.59 8.89
C GLN A 178 23.83 -8.19 7.57
N LYS A 179 22.78 -9.02 7.57
CA LYS A 179 22.19 -9.59 6.35
C LYS A 179 21.47 -8.52 5.52
N ALA A 180 20.68 -7.66 6.16
CA ALA A 180 19.94 -6.60 5.50
C ALA A 180 20.86 -5.58 4.80
N ALA A 181 22.03 -5.30 5.40
CA ALA A 181 23.06 -4.44 4.81
C ALA A 181 23.66 -4.98 3.49
N GLN A 182 23.38 -6.23 3.11
CA GLN A 182 23.81 -6.82 1.83
C GLN A 182 22.73 -6.75 0.74
N ILE A 183 21.51 -6.31 1.06
CA ILE A 183 20.40 -6.26 0.12
C ILE A 183 20.52 -5.00 -0.75
N ASP A 184 20.28 -5.09 -2.06
CA ASP A 184 20.01 -3.89 -2.86
C ASP A 184 18.53 -3.53 -2.71
N PHE A 185 18.25 -2.44 -1.98
CA PHE A 185 16.89 -1.96 -1.78
C PHE A 185 16.36 -1.18 -2.99
N THR A 186 17.21 -0.80 -3.95
CA THR A 186 16.78 0.01 -5.08
C THR A 186 15.66 -0.70 -5.86
N PRO A 187 14.46 -0.10 -5.99
CA PRO A 187 13.42 -0.67 -6.82
C PRO A 187 13.83 -0.67 -8.28
N THR A 188 13.30 -1.61 -9.07
CA THR A 188 13.56 -1.67 -10.50
C THR A 188 12.27 -1.77 -11.27
N VAL A 189 12.16 -1.00 -12.35
CA VAL A 189 11.08 -1.10 -13.33
C VAL A 189 11.71 -1.41 -14.67
N THR A 190 11.34 -2.56 -15.23
CA THR A 190 11.82 -3.02 -16.55
C THR A 190 10.64 -3.09 -17.49
N ILE A 191 10.59 -2.20 -18.48
CA ILE A 191 9.57 -2.18 -19.52
C ILE A 191 10.06 -3.07 -20.68
N ASN A 192 9.38 -4.19 -20.90
CA ASN A 192 9.64 -5.10 -22.01
C ASN A 192 8.70 -4.81 -23.19
N ASP A 193 8.79 -5.64 -24.23
CA ASP A 193 7.93 -5.52 -25.41
C ASP A 193 6.45 -5.66 -25.04
N ASN A 194 6.11 -6.67 -24.21
CA ASN A 194 4.72 -7.05 -23.92
C ASN A 194 4.25 -6.73 -22.50
N ASP A 195 5.18 -6.56 -21.55
CA ASP A 195 4.87 -6.44 -20.12
C ASP A 195 5.82 -5.46 -19.43
N VAL A 196 5.51 -5.17 -18.16
CA VAL A 196 6.37 -4.41 -17.26
C VAL A 196 6.64 -5.25 -16.02
N VAL A 197 7.90 -5.35 -15.62
CA VAL A 197 8.30 -6.01 -14.39
C VAL A 197 8.71 -4.96 -13.37
N VAL A 198 8.04 -4.94 -12.23
CA VAL A 198 8.38 -4.08 -11.09
C VAL A 198 8.89 -4.95 -9.95
N ARG A 199 10.07 -4.63 -9.42
CA ARG A 199 10.67 -5.27 -8.25
C ARG A 199 10.92 -4.22 -7.17
N TRP A 200 10.58 -4.52 -5.93
CA TRP A 200 10.90 -3.71 -4.77
C TRP A 200 11.23 -4.61 -3.58
N VAL A 201 11.83 -4.01 -2.55
CA VAL A 201 11.99 -4.65 -1.25
C VAL A 201 11.13 -3.90 -0.26
N GLU A 202 10.45 -4.61 0.61
CA GLU A 202 9.73 -4.04 1.74
C GLU A 202 10.20 -4.65 3.05
N PHE A 203 10.02 -3.90 4.12
CA PHE A 203 10.16 -4.37 5.49
C PHE A 203 8.77 -4.47 6.13
N THR A 204 8.58 -5.53 6.92
CA THR A 204 7.44 -5.66 7.82
C THR A 204 7.95 -6.01 9.21
N LYS A 205 7.32 -5.42 10.24
CA LYS A 205 7.61 -5.70 11.66
C LYS A 205 7.34 -7.16 12.04
N TRP A 206 6.75 -7.96 11.15
CA TRP A 206 6.21 -9.30 11.41
C TRP A 206 6.94 -10.41 10.65
N GLY A 207 7.61 -10.07 9.55
CA GLY A 207 8.28 -11.05 8.68
C GLY A 207 9.69 -10.65 8.23
N GLY A 208 10.09 -9.41 8.46
CA GLY A 208 11.40 -8.89 8.07
C GLY A 208 11.43 -8.36 6.65
N PHE A 209 12.48 -8.68 5.92
CA PHE A 209 12.77 -8.12 4.60
C PHE A 209 12.26 -9.05 3.51
N LEU A 210 11.34 -8.56 2.69
CA LEU A 210 10.71 -9.28 1.61
C LEU A 210 11.05 -8.63 0.27
N GLU A 211 11.55 -9.40 -0.68
CA GLU A 211 11.58 -8.99 -2.08
C GLU A 211 10.23 -9.32 -2.71
N LYS A 212 9.63 -8.32 -3.34
CA LYS A 212 8.43 -8.48 -4.13
C LYS A 212 8.71 -8.15 -5.58
N LYS A 213 8.06 -8.90 -6.46
CA LYS A 213 8.15 -8.70 -7.89
C LYS A 213 6.80 -8.98 -8.53
N VAL A 214 6.34 -8.06 -9.37
CA VAL A 214 5.10 -8.22 -10.14
C VAL A 214 5.37 -8.01 -11.62
N THR A 215 4.61 -8.74 -12.43
CA THR A 215 4.55 -8.53 -13.89
C THR A 215 3.19 -7.92 -14.21
N LEU A 216 3.18 -6.79 -14.91
CA LEU A 216 2.01 -5.98 -15.22
C LEU A 216 1.79 -5.91 -16.74
N SER A 217 0.53 -5.73 -17.16
CA SER A 217 0.25 -5.24 -18.51
C SER A 217 0.75 -3.80 -18.69
N LYS A 218 0.92 -3.38 -19.94
CA LYS A 218 1.40 -2.03 -20.27
C LYS A 218 0.28 -0.99 -20.32
N ASP A 219 -0.91 -1.43 -20.69
CA ASP A 219 -2.05 -0.56 -20.99
C ASP A 219 -3.01 -0.46 -19.80
N ASN A 220 -3.66 0.69 -19.69
CA ASN A 220 -4.75 0.92 -18.75
C ASN A 220 -6.03 0.18 -19.21
N PRO A 221 -6.84 -0.38 -18.28
CA PRO A 221 -6.51 -0.58 -16.88
C PRO A 221 -5.39 -1.61 -16.72
N ILE A 222 -4.48 -1.36 -15.76
CA ILE A 222 -3.38 -2.25 -15.47
C ILE A 222 -3.92 -3.59 -14.98
N LYS A 223 -3.39 -4.67 -15.55
CA LYS A 223 -3.64 -6.05 -15.14
C LYS A 223 -2.40 -6.62 -14.51
N ILE A 224 -2.56 -7.27 -13.36
CA ILE A 224 -1.49 -8.00 -12.71
C ILE A 224 -1.42 -9.40 -13.35
N LEU A 225 -0.31 -9.68 -14.03
CA LEU A 225 -0.09 -10.92 -14.79
C LEU A 225 0.57 -12.01 -13.94
N ALA A 226 1.45 -11.62 -13.01
CA ALA A 226 2.13 -12.52 -12.08
C ALA A 226 2.66 -11.75 -10.86
N GLY A 227 2.85 -12.46 -9.75
CA GLY A 227 3.47 -11.94 -8.53
C GLY A 227 4.35 -12.99 -7.87
N GLU A 228 5.47 -12.54 -7.32
CA GLU A 228 6.46 -13.35 -6.61
C GLU A 228 6.81 -12.63 -5.30
N VAL A 229 6.89 -13.39 -4.21
CA VAL A 229 7.38 -12.92 -2.91
C VAL A 229 8.53 -13.82 -2.47
N THR A 230 9.65 -13.23 -2.08
CA THR A 230 10.82 -13.95 -1.57
C THR A 230 11.27 -13.32 -0.26
N THR A 231 11.30 -14.10 0.82
CA THR A 231 11.91 -13.65 2.07
C THR A 231 13.43 -13.57 1.92
N LEU A 232 13.98 -12.37 2.04
CA LEU A 232 15.42 -12.13 1.97
C LEU A 232 16.08 -12.32 3.33
N VAL A 233 15.45 -11.78 4.38
CA VAL A 233 15.92 -11.88 5.76
C VAL A 233 14.71 -11.98 6.67
N GLU A 234 14.56 -13.11 7.35
CA GLU A 234 13.54 -13.30 8.38
C GLU A 234 13.82 -12.39 9.59
N TYR A 235 12.74 -11.85 10.14
CA TYR A 235 12.73 -11.14 11.41
C TYR A 235 11.54 -11.63 12.24
N ASP A 236 11.81 -12.01 13.48
CA ASP A 236 10.80 -12.34 14.49
C ASP A 236 10.85 -11.25 15.56
N CYS A 237 9.81 -10.42 15.62
CA CYS A 237 9.69 -9.36 16.60
C CYS A 237 9.32 -9.87 18.00
N GLY A 238 8.97 -11.15 18.14
CA GLY A 238 8.58 -11.78 19.40
C GLY A 238 7.22 -11.34 19.95
N VAL A 239 6.46 -10.53 19.20
CA VAL A 239 5.14 -10.05 19.58
C VAL A 239 4.07 -10.93 18.93
N ALA A 240 3.13 -11.41 19.75
CA ALA A 240 1.90 -12.03 19.30
C ALA A 240 0.72 -11.25 19.91
N PHE A 241 -0.15 -10.73 19.07
CA PHE A 241 -1.39 -10.08 19.50
C PHE A 241 -2.51 -11.09 19.75
#